data_AF-A0A7W0SIB3-F1
#
_entry.id   AF-A0A7W0SIB3-F1
#
_cell.length_a   1.000
_cell.length_b   1.000
_cell.length_c   1.000
_cell.angle_alpha   90.00
_cell.angle_beta   90.00
_cell.angle_gamma   90.00
#
_symmetry.space_group_name_H-M   'P 1'
#
loop_
_entity.id
_entity.type
_entity.pdbx_description
1 polymer ?
#
loop_
_entity_poly.entity_id
_entity_poly.type
_entity_poly.pdbx_seq_one_letter_code
_entity_poly.pdbx_strand_id
1 'polypeptide(L)'
;MNREIPFGRLAHANLWQVTDGNPISPDGYFNEYRDLYDPMGGGLEGSDYNPWFKYMLGWIAESQVKTITSTGVYRVYNFDSAEAKGVLALKVVKDAEKDYWISCRRNIDTSTGIYENPTIESGAYVIWGYHDGLCRDAFQFGCTDLLDMNTPGTSVDDAALAVGQRFYDAEAGVAFTVLKNGGELPSAYMDVYVEIGASPTPSSSRTLNLSTRASVQTGDDVMIGGFIVDGAAEKKLLIRAIGPSLQQADLVGFLTDPVLELHEGAQVLATNDDWRFGGQEAEIVESGIAPTDNRESAIIVTLNPGSYTTIVRGKEGSSGLGLVEVFDLDQEPASTLANISTRARVQIGDGAVIGGFILGGSTAPSEVVVRGVGPLVACRIQAS
;
A
#
# COMPACT_ATOMS: atom_id res chain seq x y z
N MET A 1 -24.39 24.09 24.33
CA MET A 1 -25.75 24.13 23.78
C MET A 1 -26.01 22.72 23.27
N ASN A 2 -26.97 21.98 23.81
CA ASN A 2 -27.30 20.66 23.26
C ASN A 2 -27.78 20.89 21.83
N ARG A 3 -27.09 20.32 20.85
CA ARG A 3 -27.54 20.30 19.46
C ARG A 3 -28.82 19.47 19.45
N GLU A 4 -29.86 19.91 18.74
CA GLU A 4 -31.11 19.15 18.70
C GLU A 4 -30.83 17.80 18.04
N ILE A 5 -30.94 16.71 18.81
CA ILE A 5 -30.87 15.37 18.27
C ILE A 5 -32.08 15.22 17.33
N PRO A 6 -31.88 14.94 16.03
CA PRO A 6 -32.98 14.74 15.11
C PRO A 6 -33.95 13.71 15.66
N PHE A 7 -35.25 14.02 15.69
CA PHE A 7 -36.32 13.14 16.17
C PHE A 7 -36.26 12.74 17.66
N GLY A 8 -35.39 13.36 18.47
CA GLY A 8 -35.26 13.06 19.90
C GLY A 8 -34.63 11.70 20.23
N ARG A 9 -34.00 11.03 19.24
CA ARG A 9 -33.27 9.75 19.38
C ARG A 9 -32.16 9.65 18.34
N LEU A 10 -31.11 8.87 18.64
CA LEU A 10 -30.09 8.56 17.63
C LEU A 10 -30.66 7.63 16.55
N ALA A 11 -30.27 7.86 15.30
CA ALA A 11 -30.55 6.95 14.19
C ALA A 11 -29.53 5.80 14.16
N HIS A 12 -29.75 4.81 13.29
CA HIS A 12 -28.78 3.72 13.11
C HIS A 12 -27.50 4.22 12.44
N ALA A 13 -26.38 3.60 12.80
CA ALA A 13 -25.12 3.71 12.07
C ALA A 13 -25.11 2.66 10.96
N ASN A 14 -24.96 3.11 9.72
CA ASN A 14 -25.04 2.25 8.54
C ASN A 14 -23.67 2.09 7.89
N LEU A 15 -23.62 1.27 6.86
CA LEU A 15 -22.54 1.19 5.88
C LEU A 15 -23.05 1.71 4.54
N TRP A 16 -22.24 2.51 3.84
CA TRP A 16 -22.44 2.75 2.40
C TRP A 16 -21.88 1.55 1.63
N GLN A 17 -22.77 0.65 1.23
CA GLN A 17 -22.41 -0.59 0.56
C GLN A 17 -22.35 -0.39 -0.94
N VAL A 18 -21.24 -0.83 -1.55
CA VAL A 18 -21.00 -0.74 -2.99
C VAL A 18 -20.69 -2.13 -3.56
N THR A 19 -20.66 -2.26 -4.89
CA THR A 19 -20.33 -3.54 -5.58
C THR A 19 -19.27 -3.37 -6.67
N ASP A 20 -18.80 -2.15 -6.90
CA ASP A 20 -17.91 -1.76 -8.00
C ASP A 20 -16.49 -1.39 -7.54
N GLY A 21 -16.18 -1.55 -6.25
CA GLY A 21 -14.88 -1.20 -5.68
C GLY A 21 -14.65 0.31 -5.52
N ASN A 22 -15.67 1.16 -5.70
CA ASN A 22 -15.56 2.59 -5.41
C ASN A 22 -16.27 2.91 -4.09
N PRO A 23 -15.56 3.33 -3.02
CA PRO A 23 -16.12 3.57 -1.68
C PRO A 23 -17.22 4.64 -1.64
N ILE A 24 -17.33 5.47 -2.66
CA ILE A 24 -18.32 6.55 -2.76
C ILE A 24 -19.18 6.42 -4.01
N SER A 25 -19.30 5.21 -4.56
CA SER A 25 -20.07 4.97 -5.78
C SER A 25 -21.49 5.51 -5.64
N PRO A 26 -22.01 6.26 -6.63
CA PRO A 26 -23.40 6.71 -6.63
C PRO A 26 -24.39 5.55 -6.76
N ASP A 27 -23.94 4.38 -7.24
CA ASP A 27 -24.74 3.15 -7.33
C ASP A 27 -24.73 2.35 -6.02
N GLY A 28 -24.07 2.87 -4.98
CA GLY A 28 -24.11 2.31 -3.64
C GLY A 28 -25.49 2.40 -2.98
N TYR A 29 -25.66 1.67 -1.89
CA TYR A 29 -26.87 1.70 -1.08
C TYR A 29 -26.56 1.66 0.41
N PHE A 30 -27.47 2.21 1.20
CA PHE A 30 -27.37 2.18 2.66
C PHE A 30 -27.67 0.78 3.18
N ASN A 31 -26.72 0.22 3.92
CA ASN A 31 -26.89 -1.05 4.60
C ASN A 31 -27.02 -0.80 6.10
N GLU A 32 -28.25 -0.92 6.60
CA GLU A 32 -28.63 -0.54 7.96
C GLU A 32 -27.96 -1.45 9.00
N TYR A 33 -27.53 -0.88 10.13
CA TYR A 33 -26.83 -1.59 11.21
C TYR A 33 -25.49 -2.24 10.82
N ARG A 34 -24.82 -1.72 9.79
CA ARG A 34 -23.59 -2.33 9.25
C ARG A 34 -22.32 -1.54 9.48
N ASP A 35 -22.39 -0.46 10.25
CA ASP A 35 -21.21 -0.01 10.98
C ASP A 35 -20.98 -0.94 12.18
N LEU A 36 -20.07 -1.91 12.02
CA LEU A 36 -19.78 -2.89 13.06
C LEU A 36 -19.02 -2.31 14.26
N TYR A 37 -18.64 -1.04 14.22
CA TYR A 37 -17.83 -0.40 15.27
C TYR A 37 -18.62 0.62 16.09
N ASP A 38 -19.92 0.76 15.83
CA ASP A 38 -20.81 1.69 16.51
C ASP A 38 -21.97 0.94 17.20
N PRO A 39 -22.28 1.21 18.48
CA PRO A 39 -23.42 0.61 19.19
C PRO A 39 -24.79 0.83 18.54
N MET A 40 -24.96 1.91 17.76
CA MET A 40 -26.16 2.18 16.96
C MET A 40 -26.13 1.47 15.60
N GLY A 41 -25.04 0.77 15.29
CA GLY A 41 -24.88 -0.10 14.14
C GLY A 41 -24.90 -1.57 14.55
N GLY A 42 -23.95 -2.34 14.01
CA GLY A 42 -23.73 -3.74 14.37
C GLY A 42 -22.73 -3.90 15.51
N GLY A 43 -22.39 -2.81 16.21
CA GLY A 43 -21.39 -2.76 17.27
C GLY A 43 -21.61 -3.79 18.37
N LEU A 44 -20.53 -4.48 18.72
CA LEU A 44 -20.50 -5.47 19.81
C LEU A 44 -19.88 -4.86 21.06
N GLU A 45 -19.59 -5.68 22.07
CA GLU A 45 -18.97 -5.22 23.32
C GLU A 45 -17.64 -4.49 23.02
N GLY A 46 -17.40 -3.35 23.67
CA GLY A 46 -16.22 -2.51 23.41
C GLY A 46 -16.32 -1.56 22.21
N SER A 47 -17.44 -1.55 21.48
CA SER A 47 -17.73 -0.50 20.49
C SER A 47 -18.03 0.85 21.15
N ASP A 48 -17.90 1.93 20.38
CA ASP A 48 -18.15 3.30 20.85
C ASP A 48 -18.86 4.10 19.75
N TYR A 49 -19.65 5.10 20.11
CA TYR A 49 -20.38 5.90 19.15
C TYR A 49 -19.41 6.61 18.22
N ASN A 50 -19.72 6.64 16.93
CA ASN A 50 -18.97 7.33 15.91
C ASN A 50 -18.86 8.84 16.24
N PRO A 51 -17.86 9.54 15.67
CA PRO A 51 -17.56 10.92 16.03
C PRO A 51 -18.72 11.88 15.75
N TRP A 52 -19.56 11.61 14.75
CA TRP A 52 -20.74 12.45 14.46
C TRP A 52 -21.80 12.29 15.55
N PHE A 53 -22.13 11.07 15.97
CA PHE A 53 -23.07 10.86 17.08
C PHE A 53 -22.56 11.47 18.38
N LYS A 54 -21.28 11.28 18.72
CA LYS A 54 -20.69 11.91 19.91
C LYS A 54 -20.74 13.42 19.85
N TYR A 55 -20.54 14.01 18.68
CA TYR A 55 -20.66 15.44 18.47
C TYR A 55 -22.10 15.94 18.67
N MET A 56 -23.09 15.20 18.16
CA MET A 56 -24.51 15.52 18.35
C MET A 56 -24.97 15.38 19.81
N LEU A 57 -24.48 14.37 20.52
CA LEU A 57 -24.70 14.17 21.96
C LEU A 57 -23.96 15.21 22.82
N GLY A 58 -23.04 15.99 22.24
CA GLY A 58 -22.21 16.97 22.95
C GLY A 58 -21.06 16.35 23.75
N TRP A 59 -20.71 15.09 23.49
CA TRP A 59 -19.58 14.40 24.11
C TRP A 59 -18.24 14.77 23.46
N ILE A 60 -18.27 15.10 22.16
CA ILE A 60 -17.18 15.79 21.46
C ILE A 60 -17.60 17.26 21.32
N ALA A 61 -16.80 18.17 21.88
CA ALA A 61 -17.07 19.59 21.78
C ALA A 61 -16.74 20.15 20.39
N GLU A 62 -17.33 21.28 20.01
CA GLU A 62 -17.02 21.97 18.75
C GLU A 62 -15.54 22.33 18.62
N SER A 63 -14.88 22.71 19.72
CA SER A 63 -13.44 22.96 19.75
C SER A 63 -12.58 21.72 19.48
N GLN A 64 -13.17 20.52 19.56
CA GLN A 64 -12.50 19.24 19.30
C GLN A 64 -12.79 18.71 17.88
N VAL A 65 -13.62 19.40 17.10
CA VAL A 65 -13.84 19.09 15.68
C VAL A 65 -13.16 20.14 14.82
N LYS A 66 -12.21 19.72 13.99
CA LYS A 66 -11.52 20.62 13.07
C LYS A 66 -12.19 20.58 11.70
N THR A 67 -12.92 21.63 11.35
CA THR A 67 -13.38 21.82 9.97
C THR A 67 -12.19 22.19 9.08
N ILE A 68 -12.01 21.46 7.99
CA ILE A 68 -10.89 21.63 7.06
C ILE A 68 -11.35 22.44 5.85
N THR A 69 -10.68 23.57 5.62
CA THR A 69 -10.97 24.50 4.51
C THR A 69 -9.73 24.84 3.69
N SER A 70 -8.59 24.24 4.02
CA SER A 70 -7.31 24.45 3.36
C SER A 70 -6.54 23.13 3.26
N THR A 71 -5.72 22.98 2.22
CA THR A 71 -4.80 21.84 2.12
C THR A 71 -3.76 21.86 3.23
N GLY A 72 -3.45 20.70 3.80
CA GLY A 72 -2.43 20.59 4.85
C GLY A 72 -2.42 19.25 5.57
N VAL A 73 -1.46 19.10 6.48
CA VAL A 73 -1.38 17.96 7.40
C VAL A 73 -2.08 18.31 8.70
N TYR A 74 -2.98 17.44 9.13
CA TYR A 74 -3.81 17.60 10.31
C TYR A 74 -3.66 16.40 11.24
N ARG A 75 -3.36 16.67 12.51
CA ARG A 75 -3.34 15.66 13.55
C ARG A 75 -4.73 15.47 14.12
N VAL A 76 -5.17 14.21 14.20
CA VAL A 76 -6.40 13.79 14.87
C VAL A 76 -6.10 12.75 15.94
N TYR A 77 -6.53 13.01 17.16
CA TYR A 77 -6.37 12.14 18.32
C TYR A 77 -7.54 11.15 18.42
N ASN A 78 -7.33 10.07 19.16
CA ASN A 78 -8.32 9.02 19.26
C ASN A 78 -9.60 9.51 19.97
N PHE A 79 -10.77 9.28 19.38
CA PHE A 79 -12.04 9.83 19.88
C PHE A 79 -12.75 8.92 20.90
N ASP A 80 -12.29 7.68 21.01
CA ASP A 80 -12.84 6.55 21.77
C ASP A 80 -12.21 6.41 23.16
N SER A 81 -11.66 7.50 23.69
CA SER A 81 -11.25 7.61 25.09
C SER A 81 -11.89 8.85 25.71
N ALA A 82 -12.50 8.68 26.88
CA ALA A 82 -13.07 9.79 27.66
C ALA A 82 -12.00 10.82 28.09
N GLU A 83 -10.73 10.41 28.14
CA GLU A 83 -9.61 11.25 28.53
C GLU A 83 -8.97 11.98 27.35
N ALA A 84 -9.29 11.59 26.11
CA ALA A 84 -8.70 12.18 24.92
C ALA A 84 -8.97 13.70 24.84
N LYS A 85 -7.95 14.44 24.41
CA LYS A 85 -7.96 15.91 24.25
C LYS A 85 -7.47 16.30 22.87
N GLY A 86 -7.70 17.56 22.51
CA GLY A 86 -7.31 18.10 21.20
C GLY A 86 -8.37 17.85 20.14
N VAL A 87 -7.94 17.79 18.88
CA VAL A 87 -8.81 17.53 17.73
C VAL A 87 -9.09 16.03 17.68
N LEU A 88 -10.36 15.64 17.85
CA LEU A 88 -10.82 14.25 17.88
C LEU A 88 -11.48 13.82 16.57
N ALA A 89 -11.88 14.78 15.73
CA ALA A 89 -12.40 14.52 14.39
C ALA A 89 -12.01 15.65 13.44
N LEU A 90 -11.66 15.28 12.21
CA LEU A 90 -11.57 16.21 11.08
C LEU A 90 -12.89 16.18 10.33
N LYS A 91 -13.41 17.36 9.98
CA LYS A 91 -14.65 17.52 9.22
C LYS A 91 -14.34 18.16 7.88
N VAL A 92 -14.61 17.47 6.79
CA VAL A 92 -14.41 17.96 5.42
C VAL A 92 -15.74 17.97 4.71
N VAL A 93 -16.13 19.10 4.10
CA VAL A 93 -17.39 19.17 3.36
C VAL A 93 -17.33 18.23 2.17
N LYS A 94 -18.33 17.34 2.03
CA LYS A 94 -18.51 16.56 0.80
C LYS A 94 -19.41 17.32 -0.17
N ASP A 95 -20.63 17.61 0.26
CA ASP A 95 -21.66 18.25 -0.57
C ASP A 95 -22.67 19.02 0.31
N ALA A 96 -23.82 19.36 -0.26
CA ALA A 96 -24.88 20.10 0.43
C ALA A 96 -25.62 19.28 1.50
N GLU A 97 -25.43 17.96 1.55
CA GLU A 97 -26.12 17.05 2.46
C GLU A 97 -25.22 16.49 3.56
N LYS A 98 -23.94 16.29 3.27
CA LYS A 98 -23.05 15.52 4.15
C LYS A 98 -21.63 16.06 4.20
N ASP A 99 -21.00 15.77 5.33
CA ASP A 99 -19.58 15.99 5.59
C ASP A 99 -18.87 14.63 5.75
N TYR A 100 -17.62 14.56 5.32
CA TYR A 100 -16.69 13.52 5.78
C TYR A 100 -16.27 13.79 7.22
N TRP A 101 -16.33 12.75 8.04
CA TRP A 101 -15.79 12.73 9.39
C TRP A 101 -14.65 11.72 9.44
N ILE A 102 -13.44 12.21 9.63
CA ILE A 102 -12.20 11.42 9.64
C ILE A 102 -11.68 11.41 11.08
N SER A 103 -11.60 10.24 11.69
CA SER A 103 -11.21 10.11 13.10
C SER A 103 -10.27 8.93 13.34
N CYS A 104 -9.56 8.99 14.47
CA CYS A 104 -8.64 7.95 14.91
C CYS A 104 -9.35 7.06 15.94
N ARG A 105 -9.32 5.73 15.76
CA ARG A 105 -9.86 4.76 16.72
C ARG A 105 -8.72 3.90 17.24
N ARG A 106 -8.62 3.71 18.56
CA ARG A 106 -7.47 3.06 19.25
C ARG A 106 -7.83 2.25 20.48
N ASN A 107 -9.05 2.38 20.96
CA ASN A 107 -9.56 1.81 22.19
C ASN A 107 -10.79 0.93 21.89
N ILE A 108 -10.63 0.04 20.91
CA ILE A 108 -11.58 -1.03 20.62
C ILE A 108 -10.93 -2.36 21.01
N ASP A 109 -11.70 -3.28 21.60
CA ASP A 109 -11.17 -4.57 22.01
C ASP A 109 -11.24 -5.60 20.87
N THR A 110 -10.20 -5.64 20.05
CA THR A 110 -10.03 -6.65 18.98
C THR A 110 -9.57 -8.01 19.51
N SER A 111 -9.20 -8.13 20.79
CA SER A 111 -8.59 -9.35 21.37
C SER A 111 -9.56 -10.50 21.59
N THR A 112 -10.86 -10.22 21.57
CA THR A 112 -11.94 -11.21 21.71
C THR A 112 -12.17 -12.05 20.45
N GLY A 113 -11.53 -11.72 19.33
CA GLY A 113 -11.78 -12.34 18.02
C GLY A 113 -13.14 -11.98 17.42
N ILE A 114 -13.86 -11.06 18.07
CA ILE A 114 -15.18 -10.58 17.65
C ILE A 114 -15.07 -9.58 16.49
N TYR A 115 -13.99 -8.80 16.47
CA TYR A 115 -13.61 -7.96 15.36
C TYR A 115 -12.40 -8.62 14.68
N GLU A 116 -12.61 -9.33 13.57
CA GLU A 116 -11.56 -10.10 12.90
C GLU A 116 -10.53 -9.23 12.15
N ASN A 117 -10.47 -7.91 12.43
CA ASN A 117 -9.73 -6.99 11.56
C ASN A 117 -9.12 -5.75 12.26
N PRO A 118 -7.77 -5.64 12.26
CA PRO A 118 -7.02 -4.61 12.98
C PRO A 118 -6.86 -3.28 12.22
N THR A 119 -7.40 -3.15 11.00
CA THR A 119 -7.23 -1.91 10.23
C THR A 119 -7.91 -0.71 10.89
N ILE A 120 -9.02 -0.92 11.60
CA ILE A 120 -9.73 0.15 12.32
C ILE A 120 -8.89 0.77 13.45
N GLU A 121 -7.97 0.00 14.04
CA GLU A 121 -7.04 0.47 15.08
C GLU A 121 -5.80 1.16 14.50
N SER A 122 -5.55 0.99 13.20
CA SER A 122 -4.31 1.40 12.55
C SER A 122 -4.51 2.36 11.37
N GLY A 123 -5.74 2.56 10.90
CA GLY A 123 -6.11 3.47 9.81
C GLY A 123 -7.10 4.55 10.25
N ALA A 124 -7.54 5.35 9.29
CA ALA A 124 -8.57 6.36 9.50
C ALA A 124 -9.96 5.74 9.43
N TYR A 125 -10.75 5.93 10.48
CA TYR A 125 -12.17 5.67 10.46
C TYR A 125 -12.87 6.83 9.76
N VAL A 126 -13.45 6.56 8.59
CA VAL A 126 -14.07 7.57 7.74
C VAL A 126 -15.55 7.27 7.57
N ILE A 127 -16.39 8.25 7.93
CA ILE A 127 -17.83 8.16 7.77
C ILE A 127 -18.36 9.38 7.02
N TRP A 128 -19.51 9.24 6.37
CA TRP A 128 -20.39 10.37 6.09
C TRP A 128 -21.26 10.67 7.29
N GLY A 129 -21.32 11.94 7.67
CA GLY A 129 -22.28 12.46 8.63
C GLY A 129 -23.18 13.50 7.96
N TYR A 130 -24.50 13.27 8.01
CA TYR A 130 -25.47 14.14 7.35
C TYR A 130 -25.67 15.43 8.14
N HIS A 131 -25.98 16.52 7.45
CA HIS A 131 -26.27 17.80 8.08
C HIS A 131 -27.61 17.75 8.84
N ASP A 132 -27.76 18.66 9.80
CA ASP A 132 -28.95 18.74 10.65
C ASP A 132 -30.24 18.87 9.80
N GLY A 133 -31.25 18.05 10.12
CA GLY A 133 -32.51 18.01 9.38
C GLY A 133 -32.47 17.22 8.06
N LEU A 134 -31.29 16.78 7.62
CA LEU A 134 -31.11 15.84 6.51
C LEU A 134 -30.83 14.40 6.97
N CYS A 135 -30.70 14.22 8.30
CA CYS A 135 -30.92 12.94 8.94
C CYS A 135 -32.26 12.35 8.48
N ARG A 136 -32.18 11.24 7.78
CA ARG A 136 -33.33 10.53 7.27
C ARG A 136 -33.99 9.79 8.45
N ASP A 137 -35.27 9.49 8.36
CA ASP A 137 -36.04 9.10 9.55
C ASP A 137 -35.60 7.74 10.13
N ALA A 138 -35.86 7.57 11.43
CA ALA A 138 -35.49 6.39 12.20
C ALA A 138 -36.39 5.14 11.94
N PHE A 139 -37.15 5.13 10.86
CA PHE A 139 -37.81 3.95 10.30
C PHE A 139 -37.38 3.66 8.87
N GLN A 140 -36.54 4.52 8.26
CA GLN A 140 -36.14 4.28 6.90
C GLN A 140 -34.71 4.62 6.50
N PHE A 141 -33.96 5.60 7.03
CA PHE A 141 -32.53 5.73 6.65
C PHE A 141 -31.72 6.49 7.73
N GLY A 142 -30.50 6.05 8.06
CA GLY A 142 -29.74 6.60 9.20
C GLY A 142 -29.09 7.99 8.98
N CYS A 143 -28.32 8.44 9.98
CA CYS A 143 -27.64 9.75 10.00
C CYS A 143 -26.14 9.67 9.70
N THR A 144 -25.60 8.46 9.61
CA THR A 144 -24.19 8.21 9.36
C THR A 144 -24.00 6.96 8.54
N ASP A 145 -23.06 7.01 7.61
CA ASP A 145 -22.64 5.85 6.83
C ASP A 145 -21.12 5.67 6.94
N LEU A 146 -20.69 4.53 7.46
CA LEU A 146 -19.32 4.06 7.35
C LEU A 146 -18.99 3.86 5.87
N LEU A 147 -17.80 4.30 5.47
CA LEU A 147 -17.26 4.07 4.14
C LEU A 147 -16.18 3.00 4.24
N ASP A 148 -16.31 1.94 3.44
CA ASP A 148 -15.26 0.92 3.30
C ASP A 148 -14.20 1.41 2.31
N MET A 149 -13.07 1.88 2.85
CA MET A 149 -12.03 2.57 2.09
C MET A 149 -10.93 1.67 1.53
N ASN A 150 -10.94 0.37 1.85
CA ASN A 150 -9.84 -0.54 1.49
C ASN A 150 -10.27 -1.58 0.46
N THR A 151 -11.29 -2.39 0.76
CA THR A 151 -11.86 -3.35 -0.21
C THR A 151 -13.37 -3.17 -0.44
N PRO A 152 -13.80 -1.95 -0.88
CA PRO A 152 -15.20 -1.58 -1.05
C PRO A 152 -16.04 -2.64 -1.74
N GLY A 153 -17.01 -3.17 -1.00
CA GLY A 153 -17.98 -4.12 -1.53
C GLY A 153 -17.71 -5.58 -1.19
N THR A 154 -16.65 -5.88 -0.44
CA THR A 154 -16.32 -7.25 -0.02
C THR A 154 -16.63 -7.48 1.46
N SER A 155 -15.84 -6.91 2.38
CA SER A 155 -16.09 -6.92 3.82
C SER A 155 -16.01 -5.52 4.39
N VAL A 156 -16.72 -5.26 5.48
CA VAL A 156 -16.61 -4.00 6.23
C VAL A 156 -15.51 -4.06 7.29
N ASP A 157 -14.92 -5.24 7.48
CA ASP A 157 -13.94 -5.44 8.54
C ASP A 157 -12.67 -4.60 8.30
N ASP A 158 -12.30 -4.35 7.04
CA ASP A 158 -11.14 -3.55 6.65
C ASP A 158 -11.47 -2.11 6.24
N ALA A 159 -12.63 -1.59 6.67
CA ALA A 159 -13.16 -0.32 6.16
C ALA A 159 -12.26 0.91 6.35
N ALA A 160 -11.30 0.87 7.29
CA ALA A 160 -10.44 2.01 7.57
C ALA A 160 -9.48 2.32 6.41
N LEU A 161 -9.29 3.61 6.12
CA LEU A 161 -8.26 4.04 5.18
C LEU A 161 -6.88 3.82 5.82
N ALA A 162 -6.08 2.89 5.30
CA ALA A 162 -4.83 2.50 5.91
C ALA A 162 -3.76 3.60 5.83
N VAL A 163 -2.74 3.52 6.69
CA VAL A 163 -1.53 4.35 6.57
C VAL A 163 -0.91 4.15 5.19
N GLY A 164 -0.59 5.24 4.51
CA GLY A 164 -0.06 5.24 3.14
C GLY A 164 -1.12 5.31 2.04
N GLN A 165 -2.34 4.86 2.31
CA GLN A 165 -3.42 4.90 1.33
C GLN A 165 -3.96 6.31 1.12
N ARG A 166 -4.32 6.61 -0.14
CA ARG A 166 -4.98 7.84 -0.56
C ARG A 166 -6.39 7.56 -1.08
N PHE A 167 -7.36 8.26 -0.52
CA PHE A 167 -8.73 8.35 -1.04
C PHE A 167 -8.92 9.67 -1.80
N TYR A 168 -9.72 9.65 -2.88
CA TYR A 168 -10.04 10.83 -3.69
C TYR A 168 -11.53 10.87 -4.05
N ASP A 169 -12.18 11.99 -3.73
CA ASP A 169 -13.53 12.32 -4.20
C ASP A 169 -13.43 13.43 -5.25
N ALA A 170 -13.71 13.06 -6.51
CA ALA A 170 -13.66 13.98 -7.63
C ALA A 170 -14.79 15.00 -7.65
N GLU A 171 -15.96 14.65 -7.11
CA GLU A 171 -17.13 15.52 -7.08
C GLU A 171 -16.95 16.62 -6.02
N ALA A 172 -16.46 16.23 -4.84
CA ALA A 172 -16.14 17.18 -3.77
C ALA A 172 -14.80 17.91 -4.01
N GLY A 173 -13.94 17.39 -4.89
CA GLY A 173 -12.60 17.93 -5.13
C GLY A 173 -11.72 17.84 -3.89
N VAL A 174 -11.78 16.71 -3.17
CA VAL A 174 -11.01 16.49 -1.94
C VAL A 174 -10.27 15.16 -1.97
N ALA A 175 -9.15 15.09 -1.27
CA ALA A 175 -8.42 13.85 -1.07
C ALA A 175 -7.87 13.73 0.35
N PHE A 176 -7.76 12.50 0.85
CA PHE A 176 -7.24 12.18 2.17
C PHE A 176 -6.11 11.17 2.03
N THR A 177 -5.01 11.38 2.73
CA THR A 177 -3.92 10.40 2.86
C THR A 177 -3.54 10.27 4.32
N VAL A 178 -3.60 9.05 4.84
CA VAL A 178 -3.10 8.79 6.19
C VAL A 178 -1.58 8.70 6.13
N LEU A 179 -0.87 9.59 6.81
CA LEU A 179 0.59 9.65 6.73
C LEU A 179 1.26 8.74 7.74
N LYS A 180 0.78 8.76 8.99
CA LYS A 180 1.35 7.97 10.08
C LYS A 180 0.46 7.93 11.31
N ASN A 181 0.78 6.98 12.16
CA ASN A 181 0.26 6.84 13.52
C ASN A 181 1.30 7.30 14.54
N GLY A 182 0.86 7.62 15.75
CA GLY A 182 1.77 7.84 16.88
C GLY A 182 1.06 8.04 18.20
N GLY A 183 1.84 8.12 19.28
CA GLY A 183 1.31 8.25 20.63
C GLY A 183 0.72 6.94 21.18
N GLU A 184 0.27 7.01 22.43
CA GLU A 184 -0.35 5.91 23.16
C GLU A 184 -1.64 6.44 23.81
N LEU A 185 -2.60 5.55 24.12
CA LEU A 185 -3.82 5.93 24.82
C LEU A 185 -3.49 6.69 26.12
N PRO A 186 -4.23 7.78 26.45
CA PRO A 186 -5.40 8.32 25.76
C PRO A 186 -5.07 9.40 24.72
N SER A 187 -3.81 9.53 24.30
CA SER A 187 -3.31 10.54 23.36
C SER A 187 -2.72 9.93 22.09
N ALA A 188 -3.22 8.76 21.70
CA ALA A 188 -2.87 8.14 20.43
C ALA A 188 -3.48 8.99 19.29
N TYR A 189 -2.75 9.12 18.19
CA TYR A 189 -3.08 10.02 17.12
C TYR A 189 -2.70 9.47 15.75
N MET A 190 -3.23 10.15 14.74
CA MET A 190 -2.92 9.94 13.33
C MET A 190 -2.70 11.31 12.67
N ASP A 191 -1.71 11.41 11.80
CA ASP A 191 -1.50 12.57 10.94
C ASP A 191 -2.12 12.28 9.56
N VAL A 192 -3.08 13.11 9.14
CA VAL A 192 -3.80 12.98 7.87
C VAL A 192 -3.49 14.18 7.00
N TYR A 193 -3.02 13.94 5.79
CA TYR A 193 -2.93 14.97 4.75
C TYR A 193 -4.30 15.11 4.07
N VAL A 194 -4.84 16.32 4.08
CA VAL A 194 -6.11 16.64 3.42
C VAL A 194 -5.82 17.65 2.31
N GLU A 195 -6.30 17.35 1.12
CA GLU A 195 -6.21 18.22 -0.05
C GLU A 195 -7.58 18.82 -0.36
N ILE A 196 -7.65 20.15 -0.46
CA ILE A 196 -8.84 20.89 -0.90
C ILE A 196 -8.58 21.42 -2.31
N GLY A 197 -9.53 21.20 -3.22
CA GLY A 197 -9.28 21.40 -4.66
C GLY A 197 -8.36 20.32 -5.24
N ALA A 198 -8.46 19.11 -4.70
CA ALA A 198 -7.71 17.96 -5.16
C ALA A 198 -8.06 17.67 -6.63
N SER A 199 -7.02 17.44 -7.43
CA SER A 199 -7.14 16.83 -8.75
C SER A 199 -7.06 15.31 -8.58
N PRO A 200 -7.52 14.49 -9.56
CA PRO A 200 -7.04 13.13 -9.61
C PRO A 200 -5.50 13.22 -9.66
N THR A 201 -4.84 12.76 -8.60
CA THR A 201 -3.44 12.38 -8.74
C THR A 201 -3.53 11.18 -9.66
N PRO A 202 -3.01 11.24 -10.91
CA PRO A 202 -2.86 10.01 -11.66
C PRO A 202 -2.04 9.13 -10.72
N SER A 203 -2.58 7.99 -10.32
CA SER A 203 -1.75 6.97 -9.72
C SER A 203 -0.67 6.73 -10.77
N SER A 204 0.54 7.20 -10.49
CA SER A 204 1.62 7.15 -11.46
C SER A 204 1.86 5.69 -11.72
N SER A 205 1.90 5.31 -12.99
CA SER A 205 2.35 3.98 -13.34
C SER A 205 3.71 3.77 -12.73
N ARG A 206 3.85 2.67 -12.01
CA ARG A 206 5.07 2.27 -11.33
C ARG A 206 5.42 0.87 -11.72
N THR A 207 6.70 0.57 -11.57
CA THR A 207 7.21 -0.74 -11.85
C THR A 207 7.02 -1.66 -10.65
N LEU A 208 6.25 -2.73 -10.83
CA LEU A 208 6.03 -3.77 -9.82
C LEU A 208 7.07 -4.88 -9.90
N ASN A 209 7.55 -5.16 -11.10
CA ASN A 209 8.57 -6.15 -11.35
C ASN A 209 9.48 -5.68 -12.49
N LEU A 210 10.77 -5.99 -12.32
CA LEU A 210 11.78 -5.90 -13.36
C LEU A 210 12.49 -7.23 -13.45
N SER A 211 12.71 -7.70 -14.67
CA SER A 211 13.35 -8.99 -14.87
C SER A 211 14.28 -8.99 -16.07
N THR A 212 15.31 -9.82 -16.03
CA THR A 212 16.11 -10.12 -17.21
C THR A 212 16.56 -11.57 -17.25
N ARG A 213 16.26 -12.24 -18.36
CA ARG A 213 16.79 -13.56 -18.69
C ARG A 213 17.98 -13.41 -19.63
N ALA A 214 19.09 -14.07 -19.31
CA ALA A 214 20.29 -14.05 -20.12
C ALA A 214 21.21 -15.24 -19.79
N SER A 215 22.24 -15.46 -20.62
CA SER A 215 23.30 -16.42 -20.32
C SER A 215 24.21 -15.89 -19.21
N VAL A 216 24.30 -16.64 -18.12
CA VAL A 216 25.28 -16.48 -17.05
C VAL A 216 26.52 -17.30 -17.39
N GLN A 217 27.67 -16.65 -17.46
CA GLN A 217 28.96 -17.32 -17.67
C GLN A 217 29.88 -17.12 -16.48
N THR A 218 31.16 -17.47 -16.64
CA THR A 218 32.17 -17.39 -15.58
C THR A 218 33.03 -16.13 -15.73
N GLY A 219 33.85 -15.85 -14.72
CA GLY A 219 34.77 -14.71 -14.72
C GLY A 219 34.05 -13.37 -14.85
N ASP A 220 34.44 -12.58 -15.85
CA ASP A 220 33.90 -11.24 -16.13
C ASP A 220 32.60 -11.26 -16.94
N ASP A 221 32.16 -12.45 -17.38
CA ASP A 221 30.98 -12.68 -18.22
C ASP A 221 29.75 -13.17 -17.42
N VAL A 222 29.74 -12.90 -16.11
CA VAL A 222 28.55 -13.09 -15.27
C VAL A 222 27.43 -12.12 -15.63
N MET A 223 26.21 -12.47 -15.23
CA MET A 223 25.07 -11.58 -15.42
C MET A 223 25.09 -10.49 -14.34
N ILE A 224 25.01 -9.23 -14.77
CA ILE A 224 24.94 -8.08 -13.87
C ILE A 224 23.65 -7.32 -14.19
N GLY A 225 22.72 -7.27 -13.23
CA GLY A 225 21.52 -6.45 -13.29
C GLY A 225 21.72 -5.17 -12.47
N GLY A 226 21.56 -4.00 -13.06
CA GLY A 226 21.54 -2.72 -12.34
C GLY A 226 20.12 -2.17 -12.26
N PHE A 227 19.73 -1.66 -11.10
CA PHE A 227 18.43 -1.01 -10.88
C PHE A 227 18.57 0.22 -9.98
N ILE A 228 17.61 1.13 -10.09
CA ILE A 228 17.55 2.37 -9.31
C ILE A 228 16.27 2.37 -8.48
N VAL A 229 16.42 2.64 -7.18
CA VAL A 229 15.33 3.05 -6.31
C VAL A 229 15.29 4.58 -6.35
N ASP A 230 14.22 5.15 -6.90
CA ASP A 230 14.05 6.60 -7.03
C ASP A 230 12.92 7.08 -6.11
N GLY A 231 13.07 8.26 -5.51
CA GLY A 231 12.10 8.83 -4.57
C GLY A 231 12.71 9.32 -3.26
N ALA A 232 11.87 9.40 -2.23
CA ALA A 232 12.18 10.07 -0.96
C ALA A 232 12.21 9.14 0.26
N ALA A 233 11.79 7.89 0.13
CA ALA A 233 11.74 6.92 1.22
C ALA A 233 12.46 5.62 0.89
N GLU A 234 12.75 4.83 1.91
CA GLU A 234 13.23 3.47 1.72
C GLU A 234 12.18 2.61 1.01
N LYS A 235 12.62 1.54 0.34
CA LYS A 235 11.75 0.62 -0.38
C LYS A 235 12.11 -0.82 -0.08
N LYS A 236 11.09 -1.61 0.28
CA LYS A 236 11.22 -3.06 0.50
C LYS A 236 11.09 -3.81 -0.81
N LEU A 237 12.09 -4.63 -1.12
CA LEU A 237 12.21 -5.36 -2.38
C LEU A 237 12.46 -6.85 -2.12
N LEU A 238 12.00 -7.69 -3.04
CA LEU A 238 12.48 -9.07 -3.20
C LEU A 238 13.32 -9.15 -4.46
N ILE A 239 14.55 -9.61 -4.33
CA ILE A 239 15.47 -9.86 -5.44
C ILE A 239 15.71 -11.36 -5.51
N ARG A 240 15.53 -11.97 -6.68
CA ARG A 240 15.75 -13.42 -6.85
C ARG A 240 16.52 -13.76 -8.12
N ALA A 241 17.27 -14.86 -8.06
CA ALA A 241 17.97 -15.47 -9.17
C ALA A 241 17.41 -16.87 -9.42
N ILE A 242 16.82 -17.05 -10.60
CA ILE A 242 16.09 -18.24 -11.03
C ILE A 242 16.91 -18.99 -12.08
N GLY A 243 16.98 -20.31 -11.93
CA GLY A 243 17.77 -21.21 -12.77
C GLY A 243 17.00 -22.49 -13.04
N PRO A 244 17.00 -23.48 -12.12
CA PRO A 244 16.26 -24.74 -12.31
C PRO A 244 14.76 -24.58 -12.60
N SER A 245 14.08 -23.59 -12.00
CA SER A 245 12.64 -23.37 -12.26
C SER A 245 12.35 -22.97 -13.71
N LEU A 246 13.35 -22.50 -14.47
CA LEU A 246 13.20 -22.18 -15.90
C LEU A 246 12.86 -23.40 -16.76
N GLN A 247 13.09 -24.62 -16.25
CA GLN A 247 12.67 -25.85 -16.92
C GLN A 247 11.16 -25.87 -17.21
N GLN A 248 10.36 -25.22 -16.37
CA GLN A 248 8.91 -25.14 -16.52
C GLN A 248 8.48 -24.30 -17.74
N ALA A 249 9.40 -23.56 -18.36
CA ALA A 249 9.17 -22.73 -19.54
C ALA A 249 9.72 -23.37 -20.84
N ASP A 250 9.94 -24.69 -20.86
CA ASP A 250 10.52 -25.46 -21.98
C ASP A 250 11.91 -24.97 -22.43
N LEU A 251 12.64 -24.28 -21.55
CA LEU A 251 14.00 -23.82 -21.79
C LEU A 251 15.02 -24.90 -21.47
N VAL A 252 16.09 -24.99 -22.27
CA VAL A 252 17.20 -25.91 -22.06
C VAL A 252 18.48 -25.17 -21.67
N GLY A 253 19.37 -25.84 -20.93
CA GLY A 253 20.68 -25.26 -20.57
C GLY A 253 20.62 -24.15 -19.52
N PHE A 254 19.70 -24.26 -18.55
CA PHE A 254 19.58 -23.34 -17.42
C PHE A 254 20.72 -23.51 -16.41
N LEU A 255 20.98 -22.44 -15.65
CA LEU A 255 21.92 -22.42 -14.55
C LEU A 255 21.38 -23.32 -13.43
N THR A 256 22.14 -24.33 -13.03
CA THR A 256 21.64 -25.38 -12.13
C THR A 256 21.62 -24.99 -10.65
N ASP A 257 22.40 -23.97 -10.30
CA ASP A 257 22.63 -23.52 -8.93
C ASP A 257 23.10 -22.03 -9.00
N PRO A 258 22.15 -21.09 -9.10
CA PRO A 258 22.46 -19.66 -9.09
C PRO A 258 22.97 -19.20 -7.71
N VAL A 259 23.86 -18.22 -7.73
CA VAL A 259 24.29 -17.44 -6.57
C VAL A 259 24.01 -15.97 -6.87
N LEU A 260 23.31 -15.30 -5.96
CA LEU A 260 22.93 -13.90 -6.05
C LEU A 260 23.71 -13.04 -5.05
N GLU A 261 24.35 -11.99 -5.55
CA GLU A 261 24.94 -10.94 -4.72
C GLU A 261 24.26 -9.60 -5.00
N LEU A 262 23.99 -8.82 -3.96
CA LEU A 262 23.49 -7.45 -4.05
C LEU A 262 24.60 -6.48 -3.63
N HIS A 263 24.80 -5.42 -4.43
CA HIS A 263 25.86 -4.44 -4.24
C HIS A 263 25.36 -3.00 -4.28
N GLU A 264 26.04 -2.14 -3.54
CA GLU A 264 26.00 -0.68 -3.64
C GLU A 264 27.42 -0.16 -3.93
N GLY A 265 27.66 0.22 -5.18
CA GLY A 265 29.02 0.51 -5.65
C GLY A 265 29.92 -0.72 -5.54
N ALA A 266 30.99 -0.65 -4.76
CA ALA A 266 31.93 -1.76 -4.52
C ALA A 266 31.59 -2.60 -3.28
N GLN A 267 30.57 -2.21 -2.51
CA GLN A 267 30.18 -2.88 -1.28
C GLN A 267 29.15 -3.97 -1.57
N VAL A 268 29.40 -5.19 -1.10
CA VAL A 268 28.39 -6.25 -1.03
C VAL A 268 27.45 -5.96 0.14
N LEU A 269 26.17 -5.78 -0.14
CA LEU A 269 25.13 -5.61 0.88
C LEU A 269 24.58 -6.94 1.36
N ALA A 270 24.37 -7.89 0.44
CA ALA A 270 23.81 -9.20 0.75
C ALA A 270 24.24 -10.24 -0.28
N THR A 271 24.25 -11.50 0.12
CA THR A 271 24.51 -12.65 -0.75
C THR A 271 23.59 -13.80 -0.35
N ASN A 272 23.14 -14.59 -1.33
CA ASN A 272 22.37 -15.79 -1.12
C ASN A 272 22.63 -16.78 -2.26
N ASP A 273 22.76 -18.06 -1.95
CA ASP A 273 22.82 -19.15 -2.93
C ASP A 273 21.55 -20.02 -2.86
N ASP A 274 21.02 -20.30 -1.67
CA ASP A 274 19.77 -21.04 -1.48
C ASP A 274 18.74 -20.23 -0.68
N TRP A 275 17.56 -19.96 -1.25
CA TRP A 275 16.57 -19.01 -0.69
C TRP A 275 15.95 -19.44 0.64
N ARG A 276 15.93 -20.75 0.92
CA ARG A 276 15.44 -21.29 2.21
C ARG A 276 16.48 -21.14 3.33
N PHE A 277 17.71 -20.76 3.00
CA PHE A 277 18.79 -20.53 3.95
C PHE A 277 19.03 -19.03 4.14
N GLY A 278 19.51 -18.62 5.32
CA GLY A 278 19.74 -17.21 5.63
C GLY A 278 18.61 -16.51 6.41
N GLY A 279 17.57 -17.25 6.80
CA GLY A 279 16.58 -16.81 7.79
C GLY A 279 15.39 -16.01 7.25
N GLN A 280 15.30 -15.80 5.93
CA GLN A 280 14.22 -15.05 5.29
C GLN A 280 13.12 -15.95 4.70
N GLU A 281 13.18 -17.28 4.91
CA GLU A 281 12.26 -18.25 4.29
C GLU A 281 10.78 -17.90 4.52
N ALA A 282 10.40 -17.59 5.77
CA ALA A 282 9.01 -17.29 6.11
C ALA A 282 8.49 -16.05 5.35
N GLU A 283 9.29 -14.98 5.30
CA GLU A 283 8.95 -13.72 4.64
C GLU A 283 8.90 -13.87 3.11
N ILE A 284 9.82 -14.66 2.54
CA ILE A 284 9.83 -14.99 1.12
C ILE A 284 8.59 -15.81 0.74
N VAL A 285 8.17 -16.76 1.58
CA VAL A 285 6.92 -17.52 1.36
C VAL A 285 5.70 -16.61 1.46
N GLU A 286 5.65 -15.73 2.46
CA GLU A 286 4.55 -14.78 2.68
C GLU A 286 4.37 -13.81 1.50
N SER A 287 5.46 -13.46 0.80
CA SER A 287 5.39 -12.63 -0.42
C SER A 287 4.56 -13.25 -1.57
N GLY A 288 4.31 -14.56 -1.54
CA GLY A 288 3.58 -15.29 -2.60
C GLY A 288 4.39 -15.53 -3.89
N ILE A 289 5.66 -15.11 -3.92
CA ILE A 289 6.55 -15.19 -5.09
C ILE A 289 7.89 -15.87 -4.75
N ALA A 290 7.87 -16.86 -3.87
CA ALA A 290 9.04 -17.68 -3.56
C ALA A 290 9.55 -18.46 -4.79
N PRO A 291 10.87 -18.66 -4.94
CA PRO A 291 11.40 -19.61 -5.92
C PRO A 291 10.86 -21.02 -5.70
N THR A 292 10.71 -21.80 -6.77
CA THR A 292 10.11 -23.15 -6.67
C THR A 292 11.14 -24.26 -6.48
N ASP A 293 12.39 -24.05 -6.91
CA ASP A 293 13.53 -24.93 -6.58
C ASP A 293 14.29 -24.38 -5.37
N ASN A 294 14.74 -25.26 -4.49
CA ASN A 294 15.45 -24.86 -3.26
C ASN A 294 16.87 -24.35 -3.49
N ARG A 295 17.46 -24.64 -4.67
CA ARG A 295 18.80 -24.19 -5.07
C ARG A 295 18.81 -22.80 -5.71
N GLU A 296 17.65 -22.15 -5.77
CA GLU A 296 17.54 -20.80 -6.30
C GLU A 296 17.78 -19.78 -5.19
N SER A 297 18.25 -18.60 -5.56
CA SER A 297 18.61 -17.58 -4.57
C SER A 297 17.53 -16.52 -4.45
N ALA A 298 17.28 -16.02 -3.24
CA ALA A 298 16.44 -14.86 -3.03
C ALA A 298 16.87 -14.03 -1.81
N ILE A 299 16.67 -12.72 -1.88
CA ILE A 299 17.03 -11.75 -0.85
C ILE A 299 15.86 -10.77 -0.71
N ILE A 300 15.29 -10.67 0.49
CA ILE A 300 14.43 -9.53 0.87
C ILE A 300 15.30 -8.46 1.52
N VAL A 301 15.15 -7.22 1.07
CA VAL A 301 15.94 -6.09 1.57
C VAL A 301 15.14 -4.80 1.50
N THR A 302 15.39 -3.91 2.44
CA THR A 302 14.90 -2.53 2.42
C THR A 302 16.05 -1.60 2.04
N LEU A 303 15.90 -0.86 0.94
CA LEU A 303 16.95 0.00 0.38
C LEU A 303 16.54 1.46 0.37
N ASN A 304 17.49 2.35 0.66
CA ASN A 304 17.30 3.78 0.46
C ASN A 304 17.24 4.13 -1.05
N PRO A 305 16.75 5.33 -1.41
CA PRO A 305 16.89 5.81 -2.78
C PRO A 305 18.35 5.81 -3.22
N GLY A 306 18.66 5.17 -4.35
CA GLY A 306 20.02 4.87 -4.75
C GLY A 306 20.13 3.97 -5.98
N SER A 307 21.36 3.72 -6.41
CA SER A 307 21.70 2.83 -7.52
C SER A 307 22.32 1.54 -7.00
N TYR A 308 21.76 0.41 -7.40
CA TYR A 308 22.13 -0.92 -6.91
C TYR A 308 22.44 -1.86 -8.06
N THR A 309 23.28 -2.86 -7.79
CA THR A 309 23.60 -3.90 -8.77
C THR A 309 23.49 -5.29 -8.15
N THR A 310 22.80 -6.17 -8.86
CA THR A 310 22.76 -7.60 -8.60
C THR A 310 23.77 -8.31 -9.49
N ILE A 311 24.56 -9.22 -8.94
CA ILE A 311 25.44 -10.10 -9.70
C ILE A 311 24.92 -11.53 -9.54
N VAL A 312 24.65 -12.18 -10.67
CA VAL A 312 24.24 -13.60 -10.70
C VAL A 312 25.37 -14.42 -11.30
N ARG A 313 25.80 -15.44 -10.55
CA ARG A 313 26.85 -16.38 -10.94
C ARG A 313 26.36 -17.81 -10.75
N GLY A 314 26.99 -18.78 -11.42
CA GLY A 314 26.80 -20.18 -11.09
C GLY A 314 27.68 -20.60 -9.92
N LYS A 315 27.13 -21.37 -8.98
CA LYS A 315 27.92 -22.00 -7.92
C LYS A 315 29.02 -22.87 -8.55
N GLU A 316 30.20 -22.82 -7.93
CA GLU A 316 31.43 -23.49 -8.40
C GLU A 316 31.85 -23.14 -9.84
N GLY A 317 31.40 -22.00 -10.38
CA GLY A 317 31.74 -21.58 -11.74
C GLY A 317 30.94 -22.31 -12.83
N SER A 318 29.74 -22.78 -12.50
CA SER A 318 28.80 -23.26 -13.52
C SER A 318 28.28 -22.12 -14.40
N SER A 319 27.73 -22.47 -15.57
CA SER A 319 27.19 -21.53 -16.56
C SER A 319 25.87 -22.04 -17.10
N GLY A 320 24.99 -21.14 -17.53
CA GLY A 320 23.69 -21.51 -18.08
C GLY A 320 22.77 -20.31 -18.21
N LEU A 321 21.53 -20.53 -18.63
CA LEU A 321 20.49 -19.50 -18.63
C LEU A 321 20.06 -19.20 -17.19
N GLY A 322 20.13 -17.94 -16.80
CA GLY A 322 19.60 -17.45 -15.54
C GLY A 322 18.57 -16.35 -15.77
N LEU A 323 17.73 -16.13 -14.79
CA LEU A 323 16.75 -15.06 -14.73
C LEU A 323 16.95 -14.30 -13.41
N VAL A 324 17.23 -13.01 -13.49
CA VAL A 324 17.25 -12.12 -12.32
C VAL A 324 15.98 -11.30 -12.28
N GLU A 325 15.37 -11.18 -11.11
CA GLU A 325 14.12 -10.44 -10.91
C GLU A 325 14.19 -9.56 -9.67
N VAL A 326 13.58 -8.38 -9.76
CA VAL A 326 13.40 -7.44 -8.64
C VAL A 326 11.90 -7.13 -8.56
N PHE A 327 11.29 -7.43 -7.42
CA PHE A 327 9.89 -7.16 -7.13
C PHE A 327 9.76 -6.08 -6.07
N ASP A 328 8.83 -5.15 -6.29
CA ASP A 328 8.42 -4.18 -5.29
C ASP A 328 7.46 -4.83 -4.29
N LEU A 329 7.91 -5.00 -3.04
CA LEU A 329 7.09 -5.54 -1.95
C LEU A 329 6.41 -4.44 -1.13
N ASP A 330 6.79 -3.18 -1.34
CA ASP A 330 6.23 -2.03 -0.63
C ASP A 330 5.57 -1.08 -1.62
N GLN A 331 4.26 -1.16 -1.69
CA GLN A 331 3.45 -0.43 -2.65
C GLN A 331 3.08 0.99 -2.19
N GLU A 332 3.89 1.61 -1.32
CA GLU A 332 3.82 3.03 -1.01
C GLU A 332 4.37 3.91 -2.17
N PRO A 333 3.78 5.11 -2.41
CA PRO A 333 4.15 5.97 -3.54
C PRO A 333 5.42 6.79 -3.29
N ALA A 334 6.00 6.74 -2.09
CA ALA A 334 7.12 7.61 -1.71
C ALA A 334 8.42 7.30 -2.48
N SER A 335 8.56 6.09 -3.02
CA SER A 335 9.66 5.69 -3.91
C SER A 335 9.15 4.69 -4.97
N THR A 336 9.91 4.48 -6.04
CA THR A 336 9.60 3.53 -7.13
C THR A 336 10.89 2.89 -7.68
N LEU A 337 10.75 1.76 -8.39
CA LEU A 337 11.83 1.21 -9.20
C LEU A 337 11.88 1.95 -10.55
N ALA A 338 12.96 2.67 -10.82
CA ALA A 338 13.04 3.56 -11.99
C ALA A 338 13.56 2.87 -13.27
N ASN A 339 14.37 1.82 -13.15
CA ASN A 339 14.91 1.10 -14.30
C ASN A 339 15.42 -0.31 -13.95
N ILE A 340 15.55 -1.14 -14.99
CA ILE A 340 16.49 -2.26 -15.03
C ILE A 340 17.46 -2.07 -16.19
N SER A 341 18.71 -2.40 -15.94
CA SER A 341 19.77 -2.51 -16.93
C SER A 341 20.46 -3.85 -16.74
N THR A 342 20.85 -4.51 -17.82
CA THR A 342 21.56 -5.78 -17.70
C THR A 342 22.75 -5.83 -18.63
N ARG A 343 23.90 -6.20 -18.06
CA ARG A 343 25.08 -6.61 -18.80
C ARG A 343 25.15 -8.14 -18.73
N ALA A 344 25.03 -8.77 -19.88
CA ALA A 344 25.20 -10.21 -20.04
C ALA A 344 25.64 -10.52 -21.47
N ARG A 345 26.16 -11.73 -21.70
CA ARG A 345 26.53 -12.18 -23.04
C ARG A 345 25.25 -12.52 -23.83
N VAL A 346 25.09 -11.88 -24.99
CA VAL A 346 23.97 -12.15 -25.91
C VAL A 346 24.33 -13.32 -26.81
N GLN A 347 23.47 -14.34 -26.86
CA GLN A 347 23.58 -15.47 -27.78
C GLN A 347 22.34 -15.56 -28.68
N ILE A 348 22.31 -16.56 -29.57
CA ILE A 348 21.14 -16.89 -30.40
C ILE A 348 20.19 -17.84 -29.66
N GLY A 349 18.94 -17.95 -30.12
CA GLY A 349 17.94 -18.86 -29.53
C GLY A 349 17.63 -18.51 -28.08
N ASP A 350 17.60 -19.52 -27.21
CA ASP A 350 17.24 -19.36 -25.79
C ASP A 350 18.24 -18.49 -25.00
N GLY A 351 19.46 -18.31 -25.52
CA GLY A 351 20.48 -17.44 -24.95
C GLY A 351 20.38 -15.96 -25.37
N ALA A 352 19.29 -15.55 -26.00
CA ALA A 352 18.97 -14.14 -26.20
C ALA A 352 18.75 -13.44 -24.85
N VAL A 353 19.18 -12.18 -24.75
CA VAL A 353 18.88 -11.35 -23.58
C VAL A 353 17.46 -10.81 -23.70
N ILE A 354 16.63 -11.12 -22.71
CA ILE A 354 15.22 -10.75 -22.68
C ILE A 354 14.94 -9.99 -21.39
N GLY A 355 14.64 -8.71 -21.50
CA GLY A 355 14.15 -7.89 -20.40
C GLY A 355 12.63 -7.99 -20.30
N GLY A 356 12.12 -8.17 -19.09
CA GLY A 356 10.70 -8.14 -18.76
C GLY A 356 10.42 -7.09 -17.69
N PHE A 357 9.18 -6.60 -17.66
CA PHE A 357 8.71 -5.70 -16.62
C PHE A 357 7.21 -5.82 -16.44
N ILE A 358 6.72 -5.52 -15.24
CA ILE A 358 5.30 -5.38 -14.93
C ILE A 358 5.09 -3.96 -14.42
N LEU A 359 4.15 -3.24 -15.02
CA LEU A 359 3.69 -1.94 -14.54
C LEU A 359 2.35 -2.08 -13.84
N GLY A 360 2.12 -1.27 -12.82
CA GLY A 360 0.88 -1.24 -12.07
C GLY A 360 0.67 0.10 -11.37
N GLY A 361 -0.32 0.16 -10.49
CA GLY A 361 -0.75 1.39 -9.82
C GLY A 361 -1.63 2.28 -10.68
N SER A 362 -1.52 2.24 -12.01
CA SER A 362 -2.35 3.02 -12.94
C SER A 362 -3.06 2.16 -13.97
N THR A 363 -4.26 2.56 -14.37
CA THR A 363 -4.92 2.07 -15.60
C THR A 363 -4.64 2.96 -16.81
N ALA A 364 -3.96 4.11 -16.59
CA ALA A 364 -3.57 5.00 -17.67
C ALA A 364 -2.34 4.44 -18.43
N PRO A 365 -2.20 4.72 -19.74
CA PRO A 365 -1.02 4.36 -20.51
C PRO A 365 0.25 4.94 -19.88
N SER A 366 1.34 4.16 -19.92
CA SER A 366 2.64 4.54 -19.38
C SER A 366 3.66 4.65 -20.51
N GLU A 367 4.49 5.68 -20.50
CA GLU A 367 5.60 5.78 -21.44
C GLU A 367 6.78 4.93 -20.95
N VAL A 368 7.30 4.07 -21.83
CA VAL A 368 8.44 3.19 -21.54
C VAL A 368 9.51 3.38 -22.60
N VAL A 369 10.75 3.58 -22.15
CA VAL A 369 11.93 3.62 -23.03
C VAL A 369 12.68 2.30 -22.90
N VAL A 370 12.80 1.56 -24.00
CA VAL A 370 13.61 0.34 -24.08
C VAL A 370 14.83 0.60 -24.96
N ARG A 371 16.03 0.30 -24.44
CA ARG A 371 17.29 0.52 -25.16
C ARG A 371 18.19 -0.71 -25.09
N GLY A 372 18.55 -1.24 -26.26
CA GLY A 372 19.65 -2.19 -26.41
C GLY A 372 20.93 -1.47 -26.85
N VAL A 373 22.06 -1.75 -26.17
CA VAL A 373 23.37 -1.20 -26.54
C VAL A 373 24.35 -2.36 -26.82
N GLY A 374 24.79 -2.48 -28.07
CA GLY A 374 25.71 -3.51 -28.53
C GLY A 374 27.19 -3.06 -28.58
N PRO A 375 27.94 -3.31 -29.66
CA PRO A 375 29.41 -3.45 -29.71
C PRO A 375 30.31 -2.29 -29.21
N LEU A 376 29.74 -1.22 -28.63
CA LEU A 376 30.47 -0.12 -27.99
C LEU A 376 30.70 -0.30 -26.48
N VAL A 377 30.13 -1.32 -25.84
CA VAL A 377 30.33 -1.57 -24.38
C VAL A 377 31.79 -1.95 -24.06
N ALA A 378 32.55 -2.47 -25.02
CA ALA A 378 33.98 -2.77 -24.85
C ALA A 378 34.90 -1.52 -24.91
N CYS A 379 34.42 -0.36 -25.39
CA CYS A 379 35.27 0.80 -25.66
C CYS A 379 35.29 1.86 -24.53
N ARG A 380 34.44 1.74 -23.49
CA ARG A 380 34.30 2.76 -22.44
C ARG A 380 34.91 2.44 -21.06
N ILE A 381 35.57 1.30 -20.87
CA ILE A 381 36.19 0.95 -19.57
C ILE A 381 37.68 1.39 -19.48
N GLN A 382 38.21 2.15 -20.45
CA GLN A 382 39.60 2.63 -20.41
C GLN A 382 39.79 4.16 -20.35
N ALA A 383 38.80 4.95 -19.94
CA ALA A 383 39.04 6.38 -19.74
C ALA A 383 38.14 7.00 -18.65
N SER A 384 38.59 6.87 -17.39
CA SER A 384 38.74 7.95 -16.40
C SER A 384 39.01 7.36 -15.02
#